data_AF-A0A0D3A1E4-F1
#
_entry.id   AF-A0A0D3A1E4-F1
#
_cell.length_a   1.000
_cell.length_b   1.000
_cell.length_c   1.000
_cell.angle_alpha   90.00
_cell.angle_beta   90.00
_cell.angle_gamma   90.00
#
_symmetry.space_group_name_H-M   'P 1'
#
loop_
_entity.id
_entity.type
_entity.pdbx_description
1 polymer ?
#
loop_
_entity_poly.entity_id
_entity_poly.type
_entity_poly.pdbx_seq_one_letter_code
_entity_poly.pdbx_strand_id
1 'polypeptide(L)'
;MSQHEFNSMITPPKKHHQQSLSFSRSVSSSRKLFSSDQRVVVNSKQTNQIKKDKESSPEKRLGRFLKKEKPLVKPEVAAVQVDDRLEEQDKAQESSVSGSSSEANRVSEDLLKCLVGIILRISSSKETVLDPYSNCLEWRARELGAYKNLCSVDANSIDLGRRTNASFLIHRLKFLLNKLSVVNLDGLSHQQKLAFWINTYNSCVMNAFLEHGIPGTPEMVVALMQKATIVVGGHSLNAITIEHFILRLPYHLKFTCPKTATHEEMRAHRTFGLEWSEPLVTFALACGSWSSPAVRVYTAGNVEEELEAAKRDYLQASVGISKKNKLMLPKVLDWYLLDFAKDLESLLDWVCLQLPDKLREEALKCMERKNKESLMELVQVVPYDFSFRLLLLHQ
;
A
#
# COMPACT_ATOMS: atom_id res chain seq x y z
N MET A 1 3.11 8.83 7.42
CA MET A 1 4.56 8.57 7.30
C MET A 1 5.21 9.59 6.36
N SER A 2 6.14 10.42 6.85
CA SER A 2 6.92 11.39 6.09
C SER A 2 8.16 10.75 5.43
N GLN A 3 8.74 11.42 4.43
CA GLN A 3 9.97 10.97 3.75
C GLN A 3 11.11 10.61 4.72
N HIS A 4 11.25 11.37 5.81
CA HIS A 4 12.25 11.12 6.84
C HIS A 4 11.95 9.86 7.68
N GLU A 5 10.67 9.57 7.93
CA GLU A 5 10.23 8.41 8.73
C GLU A 5 10.40 7.12 7.93
N PHE A 6 10.05 7.14 6.64
CA PHE A 6 10.38 6.05 5.74
C PHE A 6 11.89 5.84 5.63
N ASN A 7 12.67 6.92 5.43
CA ASN A 7 14.13 6.84 5.40
C ASN A 7 14.73 6.22 6.68
N SER A 8 14.09 6.39 7.84
CA SER A 8 14.50 5.73 9.10
C SER A 8 14.16 4.24 9.15
N MET A 9 13.14 3.79 8.42
CA MET A 9 12.75 2.39 8.29
C MET A 9 13.59 1.61 7.25
N ILE A 10 14.17 2.31 6.25
CA ILE A 10 15.05 1.73 5.22
C ILE A 10 16.54 1.80 5.54
N THR A 11 16.97 2.68 6.43
CA THR A 11 18.39 2.74 6.82
C THR A 11 18.69 1.70 7.90
N PRO A 12 19.74 0.87 7.75
CA PRO A 12 20.15 -0.04 8.83
C PRO A 12 20.54 0.79 10.07
N PRO A 13 20.29 0.31 11.30
CA PRO A 13 20.63 1.06 12.48
C PRO A 13 22.13 1.36 12.47
N LYS A 14 22.50 2.64 12.48
CA LYS A 14 23.86 3.04 12.86
C LYS A 14 24.08 2.48 14.26
N LYS A 15 25.21 1.78 14.46
CA LYS A 15 25.63 1.22 15.75
C LYS A 15 25.43 2.26 16.86
N HIS A 16 24.32 2.21 17.57
CA HIS A 16 24.18 2.94 18.81
C HIS A 16 24.89 2.12 19.88
N HIS A 17 26.06 2.60 20.30
CA HIS A 17 26.57 2.27 21.62
C HIS A 17 25.48 2.68 22.62
N GLN A 18 24.85 1.68 23.23
CA GLN A 18 24.03 1.85 24.42
C GLN A 18 24.98 2.35 25.52
N GLN A 19 25.02 3.67 25.73
CA GLN A 19 25.61 4.21 26.94
C GLN A 19 24.66 3.91 28.10
N SER A 20 25.16 3.11 29.02
CA SER A 20 24.57 2.82 30.33
C SER A 20 24.19 4.12 31.03
N LEU A 21 22.91 4.26 31.39
CA LEU A 21 22.45 5.31 32.30
C LEU A 21 22.95 5.01 33.71
N SER A 22 24.03 5.67 34.13
CA SER A 22 24.41 5.79 35.53
C SER A 22 23.83 7.10 36.09
N PHE A 23 22.95 6.98 37.09
CA PHE A 23 22.45 8.09 37.90
C PHE A 23 23.59 8.70 38.73
N SER A 24 23.78 10.02 38.65
CA SER A 24 24.36 10.81 39.74
C SER A 24 23.86 12.26 39.72
N ARG A 25 23.38 12.71 40.89
CA ARG A 25 22.99 14.08 41.23
C ARG A 25 24.23 14.98 41.32
N SER A 26 24.15 16.23 40.85
CA SER A 26 24.28 17.45 41.70
C SER A 26 24.62 18.74 40.90
N VAL A 27 23.78 19.76 41.13
CA VAL A 27 24.11 21.16 41.53
C VAL A 27 24.81 22.13 40.55
N SER A 28 24.03 23.17 40.21
CA SER A 28 24.32 24.58 39.86
C SER A 28 25.75 25.10 39.62
N SER A 29 25.89 25.97 38.61
CA SER A 29 26.33 27.36 38.85
C SER A 29 26.05 28.30 37.68
N SER A 30 25.59 29.50 38.02
CA SER A 30 25.24 30.64 37.15
C SER A 30 26.45 31.52 36.81
N ARG A 31 26.40 32.26 35.68
CA ARG A 31 26.67 33.74 35.56
C ARG A 31 26.74 34.17 34.07
N LYS A 32 25.86 35.10 33.66
CA LYS A 32 26.05 36.55 33.34
C LYS A 32 26.60 36.82 31.92
N LEU A 33 25.89 37.44 30.97
CA LEU A 33 25.31 38.81 30.79
C LEU A 33 26.27 39.87 30.20
N PHE A 34 25.75 40.63 29.21
CA PHE A 34 26.19 41.91 28.56
C PHE A 34 27.25 41.81 27.43
N SER A 35 27.24 42.57 26.30
CA SER A 35 26.46 43.72 25.81
C SER A 35 26.72 44.01 24.30
N SER A 36 25.70 44.55 23.61
CA SER A 36 25.64 45.65 22.60
C SER A 36 26.52 45.78 21.32
N ASP A 37 25.78 46.00 20.22
CA ASP A 37 25.90 47.01 19.13
C ASP A 37 27.10 47.10 18.18
N GLN A 38 26.82 47.08 16.86
CA GLN A 38 27.05 48.23 15.96
C GLN A 38 26.38 48.07 14.57
N ARG A 39 25.78 49.18 14.09
CA ARG A 39 25.34 49.43 12.70
C ARG A 39 26.49 50.03 11.88
N VAL A 40 26.53 49.74 10.58
CA VAL A 40 27.03 50.65 9.52
C VAL A 40 26.12 50.54 8.28
N VAL A 41 25.95 51.67 7.59
CA VAL A 41 25.00 51.97 6.50
C VAL A 41 25.79 52.42 5.25
N VAL A 42 25.13 52.42 4.06
CA VAL A 42 25.37 53.25 2.84
C VAL A 42 26.38 52.65 1.83
N ASN A 43 26.27 52.60 0.48
CA ASN A 43 25.65 53.37 -0.63
C ASN A 43 25.55 52.40 -1.87
N SER A 44 24.60 52.36 -2.83
CA SER A 44 24.02 53.31 -3.83
C SER A 44 24.59 53.21 -5.27
N LYS A 45 23.68 53.37 -6.26
CA LYS A 45 23.84 53.81 -7.68
C LYS A 45 24.19 52.75 -8.75
N GLN A 46 23.69 52.76 -10.01
CA GLN A 46 22.57 53.43 -10.72
C GLN A 46 22.50 52.86 -12.17
N THR A 47 21.27 52.67 -12.68
CA THR A 47 20.73 52.94 -14.06
C THR A 47 21.52 52.68 -15.36
N ASN A 48 20.86 52.03 -16.34
CA ASN A 48 20.33 52.73 -17.55
C ASN A 48 19.27 51.90 -18.33
N GLN A 49 18.21 52.61 -18.75
CA GLN A 49 17.18 52.23 -19.76
C GLN A 49 17.64 52.76 -21.15
N ILE A 50 17.05 52.37 -22.30
CA ILE A 50 15.93 53.09 -22.98
C ILE A 50 15.53 52.43 -24.34
N LYS A 51 14.18 52.24 -24.51
CA LYS A 51 13.22 52.43 -25.67
C LYS A 51 13.38 51.71 -27.03
N LYS A 52 12.36 50.97 -27.53
CA LYS A 52 11.04 51.30 -28.23
C LYS A 52 11.22 51.69 -29.71
N ASP A 53 10.47 51.15 -30.69
CA ASP A 53 9.04 51.41 -31.07
C ASP A 53 8.51 50.31 -32.06
N LYS A 54 7.24 49.83 -32.01
CA LYS A 54 5.99 50.24 -32.74
C LYS A 54 6.11 50.14 -34.30
N GLU A 55 5.17 49.69 -35.15
CA GLU A 55 3.72 49.33 -35.13
C GLU A 55 3.32 48.82 -36.55
N SER A 56 2.11 48.24 -36.71
CA SER A 56 1.22 48.21 -37.91
C SER A 56 1.06 46.94 -38.78
N SER A 57 -0.21 46.52 -38.90
CA SER A 57 -0.88 45.72 -39.95
C SER A 57 -1.53 46.66 -41.00
N PRO A 58 -2.03 46.21 -42.20
CA PRO A 58 -3.44 45.70 -42.32
C PRO A 58 -3.81 44.79 -43.54
N GLU A 59 -4.98 44.10 -43.44
CA GLU A 59 -6.06 43.80 -44.46
C GLU A 59 -5.77 43.09 -45.81
N LYS A 60 -6.71 42.49 -46.60
CA LYS A 60 -8.00 41.72 -46.54
C LYS A 60 -8.44 41.48 -48.02
N ARG A 61 -9.37 40.52 -48.29
CA ARG A 61 -10.21 40.26 -49.52
C ARG A 61 -9.75 39.11 -50.46
N LEU A 62 -10.59 38.28 -51.10
CA LEU A 62 -12.05 38.06 -51.22
C LEU A 62 -12.28 36.77 -52.05
N GLY A 63 -13.40 36.04 -51.88
CA GLY A 63 -13.95 35.22 -52.97
C GLY A 63 -14.62 33.89 -52.58
N ARG A 64 -15.92 33.77 -52.87
CA ARG A 64 -16.90 32.77 -52.39
C ARG A 64 -17.31 31.84 -53.55
N PHE A 65 -17.59 30.55 -53.31
CA PHE A 65 -18.56 29.77 -54.12
C PHE A 65 -19.30 28.72 -53.27
N LEU A 66 -20.62 28.64 -53.50
CA LEU A 66 -21.67 27.94 -52.75
C LEU A 66 -22.13 26.65 -53.45
N LYS A 67 -22.60 25.66 -52.65
CA LYS A 67 -23.77 24.76 -52.80
C LYS A 67 -23.51 23.49 -51.96
N LYS A 68 -24.41 22.84 -51.21
CA LYS A 68 -25.86 22.95 -50.91
C LYS A 68 -26.12 22.06 -49.67
N GLU A 69 -27.03 22.43 -48.77
CA GLU A 69 -27.47 21.65 -47.59
C GLU A 69 -28.44 20.50 -47.92
N LYS A 70 -28.52 19.48 -47.02
CA LYS A 70 -29.73 18.99 -46.30
C LYS A 70 -29.37 17.90 -45.22
N PRO A 71 -30.24 17.57 -44.23
CA PRO A 71 -29.90 17.58 -42.79
C PRO A 71 -30.07 16.24 -42.00
N LEU A 72 -29.80 16.32 -40.67
CA LEU A 72 -30.24 15.44 -39.54
C LEU A 72 -29.41 14.13 -39.34
N VAL A 73 -28.95 13.68 -38.16
CA VAL A 73 -29.59 13.41 -36.84
C VAL A 73 -28.49 13.28 -35.74
N LYS A 74 -28.78 13.68 -34.49
CA LYS A 74 -27.96 13.47 -33.28
C LYS A 74 -27.98 12.00 -32.81
N PRO A 75 -26.89 11.39 -32.30
CA PRO A 75 -26.98 10.19 -31.49
C PRO A 75 -26.96 10.57 -30.00
N GLU A 76 -28.13 10.70 -29.40
CA GLU A 76 -28.33 10.88 -27.95
C GLU A 76 -29.29 9.78 -27.47
N VAL A 77 -28.88 8.51 -27.59
CA VAL A 77 -29.63 7.35 -27.04
C VAL A 77 -28.71 6.20 -26.58
N ALA A 78 -27.44 6.14 -27.00
CA ALA A 78 -26.57 5.00 -26.68
C ALA A 78 -25.97 5.02 -25.25
N ALA A 79 -25.95 6.17 -24.56
CA ALA A 79 -25.37 6.27 -23.22
C ALA A 79 -26.29 5.72 -22.11
N VAL A 80 -27.61 5.74 -22.32
CA VAL A 80 -28.60 5.33 -21.32
C VAL A 80 -28.76 3.80 -21.27
N GLN A 81 -28.59 3.10 -22.40
CA GLN A 81 -28.73 1.64 -22.47
C GLN A 81 -27.54 0.86 -21.88
N VAL A 82 -26.38 1.50 -21.66
CA VAL A 82 -25.21 0.82 -21.08
C VAL A 82 -25.30 0.79 -19.55
N ASP A 83 -25.90 1.82 -18.93
CA ASP A 83 -26.15 1.85 -17.49
C ASP A 83 -27.18 0.78 -17.07
N ASP A 84 -28.31 0.68 -17.78
CA ASP A 84 -29.35 -0.33 -17.50
C ASP A 84 -28.81 -1.78 -17.56
N ARG A 85 -27.91 -2.08 -18.50
CA ARG A 85 -27.36 -3.45 -18.66
C ARG A 85 -26.32 -3.81 -17.61
N LEU A 86 -25.64 -2.83 -17.00
CA LEU A 86 -24.72 -3.07 -15.89
C LEU A 86 -25.49 -3.35 -14.59
N GLU A 87 -26.62 -2.66 -14.38
CA GLU A 87 -27.50 -2.90 -13.23
C GLU A 87 -28.22 -4.25 -13.31
N GLU A 88 -28.66 -4.68 -14.50
CA GLU A 88 -29.29 -5.99 -14.70
C GLU A 88 -28.33 -7.16 -14.46
N GLN A 89 -27.05 -7.00 -14.80
CA GLN A 89 -26.04 -8.04 -14.63
C GLN A 89 -25.63 -8.22 -13.15
N ASP A 90 -25.60 -7.12 -12.38
CA ASP A 90 -25.37 -7.17 -10.92
C ASP A 90 -26.59 -7.76 -10.16
N LYS A 91 -27.82 -7.56 -10.64
CA LYS A 91 -29.04 -8.18 -10.07
C LYS A 91 -29.12 -9.69 -10.32
N ALA A 92 -28.66 -10.17 -11.47
CA ALA A 92 -28.67 -11.61 -11.78
C ALA A 92 -27.74 -12.42 -10.85
N GLN A 93 -26.69 -11.76 -10.30
CA GLN A 93 -25.71 -12.36 -9.39
C GLN A 93 -26.14 -12.34 -7.92
N GLU A 94 -27.29 -11.75 -7.57
CA GLU A 94 -27.84 -11.71 -6.21
C GLU A 94 -28.48 -13.02 -5.74
N SER A 95 -28.71 -13.98 -6.64
CA SER A 95 -29.55 -15.15 -6.36
C SER A 95 -28.84 -16.38 -5.77
N SER A 96 -27.53 -16.33 -5.49
CA SER A 96 -26.84 -17.51 -4.96
C SER A 96 -25.55 -17.23 -4.15
N VAL A 97 -25.65 -16.60 -2.98
CA VAL A 97 -24.61 -16.74 -1.94
C VAL A 97 -25.26 -16.80 -0.56
N SER A 98 -25.20 -17.97 0.07
CA SER A 98 -25.54 -18.19 1.46
C SER A 98 -24.40 -17.67 2.36
N GLY A 99 -24.65 -16.56 3.05
CA GLY A 99 -23.75 -15.91 3.99
C GLY A 99 -23.95 -14.40 3.87
N SER A 100 -24.41 -13.71 4.91
CA SER A 100 -24.93 -12.34 4.83
C SER A 100 -23.84 -11.28 4.53
N SER A 101 -23.33 -11.26 3.30
CA SER A 101 -22.43 -10.21 2.81
C SER A 101 -23.23 -8.92 2.70
N SER A 102 -22.78 -7.89 3.42
CA SER A 102 -23.41 -6.57 3.35
C SER A 102 -23.20 -5.94 1.97
N GLU A 103 -24.03 -4.97 1.60
CA GLU A 103 -23.81 -4.19 0.37
C GLU A 103 -22.40 -3.58 0.33
N ALA A 104 -21.91 -3.08 1.47
CA ALA A 104 -20.56 -2.53 1.58
C ALA A 104 -19.49 -3.57 1.25
N ASN A 105 -19.60 -4.79 1.78
CA ASN A 105 -18.67 -5.87 1.49
C ASN A 105 -18.69 -6.23 0.00
N ARG A 106 -19.88 -6.42 -0.60
CA ARG A 106 -20.01 -6.69 -2.04
C ARG A 106 -19.33 -5.62 -2.89
N VAL A 107 -19.55 -4.33 -2.58
CA VAL A 107 -18.91 -3.21 -3.30
C VAL A 107 -17.39 -3.25 -3.17
N SER A 108 -16.87 -3.47 -1.96
CA SER A 108 -15.42 -3.53 -1.72
C SER A 108 -14.74 -4.72 -2.42
N GLU A 109 -15.39 -5.89 -2.42
CA GLU A 109 -14.90 -7.10 -3.08
C GLU A 109 -14.88 -6.91 -4.60
N ASP A 110 -15.98 -6.41 -5.17
CA ASP A 110 -16.10 -6.19 -6.61
C ASP A 110 -15.16 -5.10 -7.11
N LEU A 111 -14.92 -4.06 -6.30
CA LEU A 111 -13.95 -3.02 -6.61
C LEU A 111 -12.54 -3.60 -6.76
N LEU A 112 -12.11 -4.42 -5.78
CA LEU A 112 -10.79 -5.04 -5.83
C LEU A 112 -10.68 -6.03 -7.01
N LYS A 113 -11.70 -6.88 -7.22
CA LYS A 113 -11.77 -7.80 -8.38
C LYS A 113 -11.68 -7.03 -9.70
N CYS A 114 -12.37 -5.90 -9.81
CA CYS A 114 -12.35 -5.05 -10.99
C CYS A 114 -10.96 -4.48 -11.25
N LEU A 115 -10.28 -3.96 -10.22
CA LEU A 115 -8.92 -3.43 -10.33
C LEU A 115 -7.90 -4.51 -10.70
N VAL A 116 -7.97 -5.70 -10.09
CA VAL A 116 -7.16 -6.86 -10.48
C VAL A 116 -7.39 -7.20 -11.95
N GLY A 117 -8.65 -7.23 -12.39
CA GLY A 117 -9.01 -7.49 -13.79
C GLY A 117 -8.51 -6.43 -14.78
N ILE A 118 -8.42 -5.16 -14.37
CA ILE A 118 -7.83 -4.07 -15.18
C ILE A 118 -6.34 -4.29 -15.31
N ILE A 119 -5.62 -4.43 -14.17
CA ILE A 119 -4.17 -4.62 -14.15
C ILE A 119 -3.79 -5.83 -15.03
N LEU A 120 -4.45 -6.97 -14.86
CA LEU A 120 -4.17 -8.17 -15.65
C LEU A 120 -4.42 -8.01 -17.16
N ARG A 121 -5.28 -7.09 -17.60
CA ARG A 121 -5.57 -6.81 -19.03
C ARG A 121 -4.62 -5.80 -19.66
N ILE A 122 -4.07 -4.88 -18.86
CA ILE A 122 -3.08 -3.91 -19.32
C ILE A 122 -1.64 -4.42 -19.22
N SER A 123 -1.43 -5.53 -18.50
CA SER A 123 -0.14 -6.23 -18.45
C SER A 123 0.14 -7.03 -19.72
N SER A 124 1.37 -6.95 -20.22
CA SER A 124 1.84 -7.54 -21.49
C SER A 124 2.39 -8.96 -21.35
N SER A 125 2.90 -9.33 -20.18
CA SER A 125 3.39 -10.68 -19.85
C SER A 125 2.90 -11.10 -18.47
N LYS A 126 2.54 -12.37 -18.34
CA LYS A 126 2.14 -13.01 -17.08
C LYS A 126 3.12 -14.15 -16.84
N GLU A 127 4.17 -13.89 -16.06
CA GLU A 127 5.13 -14.94 -15.75
C GLU A 127 4.63 -15.75 -14.55
N THR A 128 4.61 -17.08 -14.71
CA THR A 128 4.47 -18.01 -13.59
C THR A 128 5.69 -17.87 -12.71
N VAL A 129 5.47 -17.54 -11.44
CA VAL A 129 6.55 -17.20 -10.52
C VAL A 129 7.36 -18.43 -10.14
N LEU A 130 8.65 -18.44 -10.48
CA LEU A 130 9.58 -19.50 -10.04
C LEU A 130 9.82 -19.42 -8.52
N ASP A 131 10.15 -18.23 -8.01
CA ASP A 131 10.22 -17.91 -6.58
C ASP A 131 10.05 -16.40 -6.35
N PRO A 132 8.94 -15.94 -5.71
CA PRO A 132 8.67 -14.53 -5.55
C PRO A 132 9.63 -13.86 -4.57
N TYR A 133 10.30 -14.56 -3.66
CA TYR A 133 11.14 -13.92 -2.64
C TYR A 133 12.62 -14.30 -2.80
N SER A 134 13.01 -14.76 -4.00
CA SER A 134 14.37 -15.22 -4.35
C SER A 134 15.44 -14.13 -4.46
N ASN A 135 15.13 -12.85 -4.20
CA ASN A 135 16.08 -11.74 -4.38
C ASN A 135 17.34 -11.83 -3.49
N CYS A 136 17.40 -12.78 -2.55
CA CYS A 136 18.60 -13.13 -1.79
C CYS A 136 19.26 -14.40 -2.36
N LEU A 137 20.45 -14.32 -2.97
CA LEU A 137 21.18 -15.47 -3.57
C LEU A 137 21.64 -16.55 -2.56
N GLU A 138 21.28 -16.41 -1.28
CA GLU A 138 21.74 -17.22 -0.16
C GLU A 138 20.72 -18.25 0.38
N TRP A 139 19.51 -18.38 -0.19
CA TRP A 139 18.54 -19.38 0.30
C TRP A 139 18.97 -20.83 0.03
N ARG A 140 18.57 -21.73 0.91
CA ARG A 140 18.39 -23.15 0.57
C ARG A 140 17.12 -23.32 -0.28
N ALA A 141 17.01 -24.47 -0.93
CA ALA A 141 15.77 -24.85 -1.61
C ALA A 141 14.62 -24.82 -0.59
N ARG A 142 13.50 -24.18 -0.96
CA ARG A 142 12.33 -24.04 -0.09
C ARG A 142 11.06 -24.28 -0.89
N GLU A 143 10.02 -24.78 -0.21
CA GLU A 143 8.71 -25.01 -0.80
C GLU A 143 7.86 -23.75 -0.68
N LEU A 144 7.44 -23.17 -1.81
CA LEU A 144 6.70 -21.90 -1.85
C LEU A 144 5.20 -22.00 -1.52
N GLY A 145 4.69 -23.22 -1.33
CA GLY A 145 3.26 -23.44 -1.05
C GLY A 145 2.37 -22.92 -2.18
N ALA A 146 1.29 -22.21 -1.81
CA ALA A 146 0.31 -21.66 -2.75
C ALA A 146 0.90 -20.58 -3.68
N TYR A 147 2.00 -19.93 -3.29
CA TYR A 147 2.60 -18.84 -4.06
C TYR A 147 3.18 -19.27 -5.42
N LYS A 148 3.47 -20.57 -5.60
CA LYS A 148 3.91 -21.13 -6.90
C LYS A 148 2.86 -20.99 -8.02
N ASN A 149 1.59 -20.82 -7.65
CA ASN A 149 0.47 -20.71 -8.59
C ASN A 149 0.10 -19.25 -8.91
N LEU A 150 0.81 -18.28 -8.32
CA LEU A 150 0.53 -16.87 -8.53
C LEU A 150 1.20 -16.34 -9.81
N CYS A 151 0.60 -15.30 -10.37
CA CYS A 151 1.16 -14.51 -11.44
C CYS A 151 1.89 -13.30 -10.85
N SER A 152 3.11 -13.05 -11.31
CA SER A 152 3.81 -11.79 -11.03
C SER A 152 3.50 -10.77 -12.11
N VAL A 153 3.18 -9.56 -11.68
CA VAL A 153 3.05 -8.38 -12.53
C VAL A 153 4.09 -7.36 -12.06
N ASP A 154 5.12 -7.15 -12.86
CA ASP A 154 6.16 -6.15 -12.60
C ASP A 154 5.90 -4.82 -13.33
N ALA A 155 6.73 -3.81 -13.06
CA ALA A 155 6.57 -2.47 -13.63
C ALA A 155 6.68 -2.44 -15.16
N ASN A 156 7.55 -3.28 -15.73
CA ASN A 156 7.80 -3.31 -17.18
C ASN A 156 6.65 -4.00 -17.93
N SER A 157 5.93 -4.89 -17.24
CA SER A 157 4.79 -5.60 -17.81
C SER A 157 3.57 -4.68 -17.98
N ILE A 158 3.40 -3.67 -17.13
CA ILE A 158 2.21 -2.79 -17.13
C ILE A 158 2.33 -1.72 -18.22
N ASP A 159 1.42 -1.77 -19.19
CA ASP A 159 1.31 -0.76 -20.25
C ASP A 159 0.03 0.06 -20.07
N LEU A 160 0.16 1.26 -19.49
CA LEU A 160 -0.96 2.18 -19.29
C LEU A 160 -1.57 2.70 -20.61
N GLY A 161 -0.89 2.51 -21.75
CA GLY A 161 -1.45 2.78 -23.09
C GLY A 161 -2.51 1.75 -23.51
N ARG A 162 -2.51 0.55 -22.92
CA ARG A 162 -3.47 -0.53 -23.20
C ARG A 162 -4.78 -0.40 -22.43
N ARG A 163 -5.06 0.73 -21.79
CA ARG A 163 -6.32 0.95 -21.03
C ARG A 163 -7.58 0.66 -21.84
N THR A 164 -7.54 0.85 -23.15
CA THR A 164 -8.65 0.52 -24.06
C THR A 164 -9.05 -0.96 -23.98
N ASN A 165 -8.11 -1.88 -23.75
CA ASN A 165 -8.35 -3.31 -23.55
C ASN A 165 -9.17 -3.60 -22.28
N ALA A 166 -9.18 -2.66 -21.33
CA ALA A 166 -9.92 -2.74 -20.08
C ALA A 166 -11.05 -1.69 -20.01
N SER A 167 -11.48 -1.11 -21.13
CA SER A 167 -12.47 -0.01 -21.19
C SER A 167 -13.74 -0.29 -20.39
N PHE A 168 -14.35 -1.47 -20.57
CA PHE A 168 -15.53 -1.89 -19.81
C PHE A 168 -15.27 -1.97 -18.31
N LEU A 169 -14.13 -2.50 -17.90
CA LEU A 169 -13.75 -2.56 -16.48
C LEU A 169 -13.43 -1.18 -15.91
N ILE A 170 -12.84 -0.27 -16.69
CA ILE A 170 -12.63 1.11 -16.26
C ILE A 170 -13.97 1.83 -16.06
N HIS A 171 -14.99 1.53 -16.88
CA HIS A 171 -16.34 2.03 -16.65
C HIS A 171 -16.93 1.45 -15.36
N ARG A 172 -16.86 0.12 -15.17
CA ARG A 172 -17.31 -0.55 -13.93
C ARG A 172 -16.57 -0.01 -12.70
N LEU A 173 -15.27 0.27 -12.79
CA LEU A 173 -14.47 0.86 -11.73
C LEU A 173 -15.03 2.21 -11.28
N LYS A 174 -15.35 3.11 -12.23
CA LYS A 174 -15.96 4.40 -11.91
C LYS A 174 -17.30 4.25 -11.19
N PHE A 175 -18.13 3.33 -11.67
CA PHE A 175 -19.41 3.01 -11.05
C PHE A 175 -19.24 2.49 -9.61
N LEU A 176 -18.31 1.56 -9.39
CA LEU A 176 -18.03 1.00 -8.06
C LEU A 176 -17.43 2.05 -7.11
N LEU A 177 -16.56 2.93 -7.59
CA LEU A 177 -16.04 4.06 -6.80
C LEU A 177 -17.16 5.03 -6.40
N ASN A 178 -18.12 5.30 -7.29
CA ASN A 178 -19.29 6.11 -6.97
C ASN A 178 -20.16 5.44 -5.90
N LYS A 179 -20.43 4.13 -6.03
CA LYS A 179 -21.15 3.36 -5.00
C LYS A 179 -20.44 3.41 -3.65
N LEU A 180 -19.12 3.19 -3.64
CA LEU A 180 -18.29 3.27 -2.43
C LEU A 180 -18.37 4.67 -1.78
N SER A 181 -18.43 5.73 -2.60
CA SER A 181 -18.49 7.10 -2.09
C SER A 181 -19.74 7.43 -1.28
N VAL A 182 -20.82 6.67 -1.43
CA VAL A 182 -22.10 6.87 -0.72
C VAL A 182 -22.48 5.68 0.17
N VAL A 183 -21.58 4.70 0.32
CA VAL A 183 -21.85 3.48 1.10
C VAL A 183 -22.08 3.80 2.57
N ASN A 184 -23.06 3.12 3.18
CA ASN A 184 -23.27 3.18 4.62
C ASN A 184 -22.51 2.04 5.32
N LEU A 185 -21.72 2.38 6.34
CA LEU A 185 -20.95 1.42 7.15
C LEU A 185 -21.54 1.20 8.55
N ASP A 186 -22.68 1.84 8.86
CA ASP A 186 -23.34 1.70 10.15
C ASP A 186 -23.88 0.28 10.34
N GLY A 187 -23.75 -0.23 11.56
CA GLY A 187 -24.24 -1.56 11.93
C GLY A 187 -23.43 -2.73 11.38
N LEU A 188 -22.33 -2.50 10.66
CA LEU A 188 -21.42 -3.57 10.26
C LEU A 188 -20.76 -4.22 11.48
N SER A 189 -20.78 -5.55 11.51
CA SER A 189 -20.00 -6.36 12.45
C SER A 189 -18.49 -6.14 12.28
N HIS A 190 -17.72 -6.58 13.27
CA HIS A 190 -16.26 -6.53 13.23
C HIS A 190 -15.70 -7.18 11.96
N GLN A 191 -16.16 -8.40 11.63
CA GLN A 191 -15.74 -9.16 10.45
C GLN A 191 -16.07 -8.45 9.15
N GLN A 192 -17.28 -7.89 9.04
CA GLN A 192 -17.69 -7.11 7.88
C GLN A 192 -16.81 -5.87 7.69
N LYS A 193 -16.51 -5.13 8.76
CA LYS A 193 -15.60 -3.97 8.72
C LYS A 193 -14.19 -4.38 8.34
N LEU A 194 -13.67 -5.46 8.91
CA LEU A 194 -12.32 -5.95 8.65
C LEU A 194 -12.14 -6.32 7.18
N ALA A 195 -13.01 -7.19 6.65
CA ALA A 195 -12.98 -7.58 5.23
C ALA A 195 -13.13 -6.36 4.30
N PHE A 196 -14.08 -5.47 4.62
CA PHE A 196 -14.33 -4.25 3.86
C PHE A 196 -13.08 -3.36 3.77
N TRP A 197 -12.44 -3.08 4.90
CA TRP A 197 -11.29 -2.17 4.94
C TRP A 197 -10.02 -2.77 4.33
N ILE A 198 -9.80 -4.08 4.45
CA ILE A 198 -8.69 -4.75 3.75
C ILE A 198 -8.87 -4.63 2.23
N ASN A 199 -10.06 -4.94 1.72
CA ASN A 199 -10.36 -4.83 0.29
C ASN A 199 -10.26 -3.37 -0.20
N THR A 200 -10.74 -2.43 0.61
CA THR A 200 -10.71 -0.99 0.31
C THR A 200 -9.29 -0.46 0.28
N TYR A 201 -8.42 -0.86 1.21
CA TYR A 201 -7.01 -0.50 1.20
C TYR A 201 -6.33 -0.98 -0.08
N ASN A 202 -6.44 -2.28 -0.39
CA ASN A 202 -5.81 -2.85 -1.57
C ASN A 202 -6.35 -2.19 -2.86
N SER A 203 -7.65 -1.88 -2.90
CA SER A 203 -8.27 -1.15 -4.00
C SER A 203 -7.73 0.29 -4.12
N CYS A 204 -7.58 1.00 -3.01
CA CYS A 204 -7.04 2.36 -2.98
C CYS A 204 -5.62 2.41 -3.54
N VAL A 205 -4.75 1.49 -3.10
CA VAL A 205 -3.38 1.37 -3.61
C VAL A 205 -3.36 1.01 -5.10
N MET A 206 -4.14 0.01 -5.52
CA MET A 206 -4.19 -0.40 -6.92
C MET A 206 -4.75 0.69 -7.84
N ASN A 207 -5.76 1.43 -7.39
CA ASN A 207 -6.29 2.58 -8.12
C ASN A 207 -5.23 3.69 -8.25
N ALA A 208 -4.43 3.94 -7.21
CA ALA A 208 -3.35 4.91 -7.26
C ALA A 208 -2.29 4.57 -8.33
N PHE A 209 -1.98 3.29 -8.56
CA PHE A 209 -1.12 2.88 -9.69
C PHE A 209 -1.71 3.27 -11.05
N LEU A 210 -3.03 3.16 -11.20
CA LEU A 210 -3.73 3.56 -12.42
C LEU A 210 -3.81 5.08 -12.57
N GLU A 211 -3.90 5.85 -11.49
CA GLU A 211 -4.05 7.32 -11.56
C GLU A 211 -2.72 8.05 -11.62
N HIS A 212 -1.72 7.58 -10.87
CA HIS A 212 -0.45 8.27 -10.68
C HIS A 212 0.74 7.54 -11.31
N GLY A 213 0.53 6.33 -11.82
CA GLY A 213 1.57 5.50 -12.42
C GLY A 213 2.31 4.62 -11.42
N ILE A 214 3.20 3.79 -11.95
CA ILE A 214 3.98 2.81 -11.17
C ILE A 214 5.19 3.51 -10.53
N PRO A 215 5.40 3.36 -9.20
CA PRO A 215 6.55 3.97 -8.54
C PRO A 215 7.86 3.30 -8.97
N GLY A 216 8.81 4.11 -9.46
CA GLY A 216 10.12 3.62 -9.92
C GLY A 216 11.20 3.62 -8.83
N THR A 217 10.98 4.30 -7.70
CA THR A 217 11.93 4.39 -6.59
C THR A 217 11.24 4.22 -5.23
N PRO A 218 11.98 3.85 -4.16
CA PRO A 218 11.41 3.76 -2.81
C PRO A 218 10.69 5.03 -2.36
N GLU A 219 11.24 6.20 -2.67
CA GLU A 219 10.67 7.50 -2.30
C GLU A 219 9.32 7.74 -3.01
N MET A 220 9.21 7.30 -4.27
CA MET A 220 7.95 7.36 -5.01
C MET A 220 6.89 6.44 -4.41
N VAL A 221 7.26 5.29 -3.84
CA VAL A 221 6.30 4.40 -3.15
C VAL A 221 5.64 5.14 -1.98
N VAL A 222 6.41 5.85 -1.15
CA VAL A 222 5.86 6.62 -0.03
C VAL A 222 4.98 7.76 -0.51
N ALA A 223 5.46 8.52 -1.48
CA ALA A 223 4.70 9.61 -2.05
C ALA A 223 3.39 9.11 -2.67
N LEU A 224 3.41 7.93 -3.30
CA LEU A 224 2.22 7.28 -3.82
C LEU A 224 1.26 6.90 -2.68
N MET A 225 1.73 6.28 -1.60
CA MET A 225 0.88 5.91 -0.46
C MET A 225 0.17 7.11 0.19
N GLN A 226 0.80 8.29 0.18
CA GLN A 226 0.17 9.53 0.65
C GLN A 226 -0.89 10.07 -0.33
N LYS A 227 -0.67 9.89 -1.63
CA LYS A 227 -1.57 10.34 -2.71
C LYS A 227 -2.72 9.36 -2.98
N ALA A 228 -2.50 8.09 -2.69
CA ALA A 228 -3.48 7.02 -2.80
C ALA A 228 -4.65 7.34 -1.89
N THR A 229 -5.71 7.90 -2.47
CA THR A 229 -6.90 8.37 -1.78
C THR A 229 -8.13 7.66 -2.34
N ILE A 230 -9.13 7.48 -1.48
CA ILE A 230 -10.40 6.86 -1.83
C ILE A 230 -11.51 7.49 -0.99
N VAL A 231 -12.69 7.65 -1.59
CA VAL A 231 -13.85 8.21 -0.89
C VAL A 231 -14.75 7.07 -0.45
N VAL A 232 -15.04 7.02 0.85
CA VAL A 232 -15.89 6.01 1.47
C VAL A 232 -16.97 6.70 2.30
N GLY A 233 -18.24 6.51 1.95
CA GLY A 233 -19.36 7.11 2.68
C GLY A 233 -19.25 8.63 2.87
N GLY A 234 -18.72 9.33 1.86
CA GLY A 234 -18.51 10.78 1.87
C GLY A 234 -17.18 11.24 2.48
N HIS A 235 -16.36 10.33 3.01
CA HIS A 235 -15.08 10.65 3.65
C HIS A 235 -13.91 10.31 2.73
N SER A 236 -13.07 11.31 2.43
CA SER A 236 -11.81 11.11 1.72
C SER A 236 -10.74 10.59 2.68
N LEU A 237 -10.21 9.41 2.39
CA LEU A 237 -9.22 8.71 3.21
C LEU A 237 -8.04 8.32 2.33
N ASN A 238 -6.82 8.38 2.86
CA ASN A 238 -5.64 7.86 2.18
C ASN A 238 -5.27 6.45 2.67
N ALA A 239 -4.45 5.73 1.90
CA ALA A 239 -4.04 4.36 2.23
C ALA A 239 -3.34 4.27 3.60
N ILE A 240 -2.53 5.27 3.98
CA ILE A 240 -1.87 5.34 5.29
C ILE A 240 -2.90 5.41 6.43
N THR A 241 -3.97 6.18 6.25
CA THR A 241 -5.05 6.31 7.23
C THR A 241 -5.78 4.99 7.41
N ILE A 242 -6.09 4.31 6.30
CA ILE A 242 -6.76 3.01 6.34
C ILE A 242 -5.89 1.97 7.05
N GLU A 243 -4.60 1.86 6.69
CA GLU A 243 -3.70 0.89 7.33
C GLU A 243 -3.50 1.17 8.83
N HIS A 244 -3.11 2.40 9.19
CA HIS A 244 -2.57 2.66 10.54
C HIS A 244 -3.55 3.23 11.55
N PHE A 245 -4.71 3.71 11.10
CA PHE A 245 -5.72 4.32 11.98
C PHE A 245 -7.05 3.58 11.94
N ILE A 246 -7.32 2.79 10.90
CA ILE A 246 -8.54 1.99 10.80
C ILE A 246 -8.25 0.52 11.11
N LEU A 247 -7.33 -0.11 10.36
CA LEU A 247 -7.03 -1.55 10.47
C LEU A 247 -6.09 -1.89 11.63
N ARG A 248 -5.10 -1.03 11.90
CA ARG A 248 -4.15 -1.18 13.01
C ARG A 248 -4.44 -0.19 14.13
N LEU A 249 -4.00 -0.52 15.34
CA LEU A 249 -3.99 0.44 16.45
C LEU A 249 -2.97 1.57 16.19
N PRO A 250 -3.30 2.83 16.54
CA PRO A 250 -2.37 3.97 16.45
C PRO A 250 -1.12 3.84 17.34
N TYR A 251 -1.03 2.79 18.16
CA TYR A 251 0.10 2.52 19.05
C TYR A 251 1.41 2.33 18.27
N HIS A 252 1.36 1.78 17.05
CA HIS A 252 2.55 1.63 16.21
C HIS A 252 3.14 2.98 15.79
N LEU A 253 2.31 4.00 15.54
CA LEU A 253 2.82 5.33 15.25
C LEU A 253 3.59 5.92 16.43
N LYS A 254 3.19 5.71 17.68
CA LYS A 254 3.92 6.27 18.84
C LYS A 254 5.37 5.77 18.95
N PHE A 255 5.66 4.57 18.45
CA PHE A 255 7.01 3.97 18.48
C PHE A 255 7.80 4.15 17.18
N THR A 256 7.14 4.27 16.03
CA THR A 256 7.80 4.43 14.72
C THR A 256 7.77 5.87 14.17
N CYS A 257 6.90 6.74 14.69
CA CYS A 257 6.65 8.11 14.22
C CYS A 257 6.25 9.04 15.38
N PRO A 258 7.16 9.81 15.98
CA PRO A 258 6.86 10.67 17.14
C PRO A 258 5.86 11.82 16.88
N LYS A 259 5.37 11.98 15.64
CA LYS A 259 4.37 13.00 15.33
C LYS A 259 3.02 12.55 15.86
N THR A 260 2.41 13.39 16.67
CA THR A 260 1.01 13.23 17.07
C THR A 260 0.14 13.12 15.83
N ALA A 261 -0.70 12.09 15.77
CA ALA A 261 -1.70 11.91 14.73
C ALA A 261 -2.45 13.22 14.46
N THR A 262 -2.70 13.52 13.19
CA THR A 262 -3.51 14.66 12.79
C THR A 262 -4.93 14.53 13.35
N HIS A 263 -5.63 15.67 13.48
CA HIS A 263 -7.01 15.66 13.95
C HIS A 263 -7.93 14.83 13.04
N GLU A 264 -7.62 14.77 11.74
CA GLU A 264 -8.33 13.98 10.74
C GLU A 264 -8.09 12.48 10.90
N GLU A 265 -6.85 12.04 11.09
CA GLU A 265 -6.52 10.63 11.35
C GLU A 265 -7.18 10.12 12.64
N MET A 266 -7.18 10.92 13.71
CA MET A 266 -7.89 10.58 14.95
C MET A 266 -9.41 10.55 14.77
N ARG A 267 -9.97 11.39 13.89
CA ARG A 267 -11.39 11.35 13.54
C ARG A 267 -11.72 10.08 12.78
N ALA A 268 -10.91 9.73 11.78
CA ALA A 268 -11.08 8.50 11.02
C ALA A 268 -11.05 7.27 11.92
N HIS A 269 -10.10 7.20 12.88
CA HIS A 269 -10.07 6.11 13.87
C HIS A 269 -11.36 6.05 14.71
N ARG A 270 -11.84 7.18 15.23
CA ARG A 270 -13.08 7.20 16.04
C ARG A 270 -14.32 6.81 15.24
N THR A 271 -14.36 7.14 13.95
CA THR A 271 -15.52 6.87 13.09
C THR A 271 -15.50 5.47 12.50
N PHE A 272 -14.33 5.00 12.05
CA PHE A 272 -14.20 3.80 11.22
C PHE A 272 -13.34 2.70 11.83
N GLY A 273 -12.60 3.00 12.90
CA GLY A 273 -11.67 2.08 13.52
C GLY A 273 -12.31 0.76 13.91
N LEU A 274 -11.53 -0.30 13.79
CA LEU A 274 -11.92 -1.62 14.28
C LEU A 274 -12.02 -1.60 15.82
N GLU A 275 -12.90 -2.44 16.36
CA GLU A 275 -13.01 -2.67 17.80
C GLU A 275 -11.71 -3.25 18.39
N TRP A 276 -11.02 -4.08 17.59
CA TRP A 276 -9.77 -4.75 17.92
C TRP A 276 -8.79 -4.57 16.76
N SER A 277 -7.52 -4.33 17.07
CA SER A 277 -6.46 -4.35 16.03
C SER A 277 -6.37 -5.74 15.44
N GLU A 278 -6.22 -5.83 14.13
CA GLU A 278 -5.97 -7.10 13.46
C GLU A 278 -4.50 -7.18 13.00
N PRO A 279 -3.59 -7.85 13.73
CA PRO A 279 -2.18 -7.96 13.36
C PRO A 279 -1.95 -8.69 12.03
N LEU A 280 -2.86 -9.60 11.64
CA LEU A 280 -2.74 -10.39 10.42
C LEU A 280 -2.90 -9.57 9.14
N VAL A 281 -3.39 -8.31 9.22
CA VAL A 281 -3.42 -7.41 8.06
C VAL A 281 -2.04 -7.21 7.44
N THR A 282 -0.96 -7.40 8.21
CA THR A 282 0.43 -7.43 7.71
C THR A 282 0.61 -8.36 6.50
N PHE A 283 -0.12 -9.47 6.45
CA PHE A 283 -0.06 -10.46 5.38
C PHE A 283 -1.13 -10.27 4.30
N ALA A 284 -1.99 -9.25 4.44
CA ALA A 284 -3.13 -8.99 3.56
C ALA A 284 -3.01 -7.67 2.78
N LEU A 285 -2.28 -6.70 3.32
CA LEU A 285 -2.12 -5.36 2.74
C LEU A 285 -0.94 -5.34 1.76
N ALA A 286 -1.25 -5.29 0.46
CA ALA A 286 -0.26 -5.26 -0.61
C ALA A 286 -0.03 -3.83 -1.10
N CYS A 287 1.14 -3.25 -0.80
CA CYS A 287 1.50 -1.89 -1.22
C CYS A 287 2.18 -1.84 -2.61
N GLY A 288 2.24 -2.98 -3.31
CA GLY A 288 2.83 -3.11 -4.66
C GLY A 288 4.35 -3.13 -4.70
N SER A 289 5.01 -3.45 -3.59
CA SER A 289 6.46 -3.71 -3.54
C SER A 289 6.79 -5.18 -3.77
N TRP A 290 8.05 -5.48 -4.09
CA TRP A 290 8.53 -6.86 -4.20
C TRP A 290 8.37 -7.63 -2.88
N SER A 291 8.63 -7.00 -1.74
CA SER A 291 8.44 -7.63 -0.43
C SER A 291 6.97 -7.75 0.02
N SER A 292 6.01 -7.18 -0.72
CA SER A 292 4.58 -7.22 -0.36
C SER A 292 4.00 -8.64 -0.40
N PRO A 293 2.93 -8.90 0.38
CA PRO A 293 2.14 -10.12 0.25
C PRO A 293 1.35 -10.15 -1.08
N ALA A 294 0.71 -11.29 -1.34
CA ALA A 294 -0.17 -11.44 -2.49
C ALA A 294 -1.48 -10.68 -2.30
N VAL A 295 -2.01 -10.11 -3.38
CA VAL A 295 -3.33 -9.47 -3.36
C VAL A 295 -4.40 -10.57 -3.29
N ARG A 296 -5.27 -10.48 -2.29
CA ARG A 296 -6.42 -11.37 -2.09
C ARG A 296 -7.67 -10.54 -1.86
N VAL A 297 -8.81 -11.12 -2.21
CA VAL A 297 -10.12 -10.56 -1.87
C VAL A 297 -10.62 -11.27 -0.62
N TYR A 298 -11.06 -10.50 0.36
CA TYR A 298 -11.53 -11.01 1.65
C TYR A 298 -13.05 -10.89 1.75
N THR A 299 -13.70 -11.94 2.25
CA THR A 299 -15.15 -12.02 2.40
C THR A 299 -15.53 -11.90 3.87
N ALA A 300 -16.63 -11.21 4.18
CA ALA A 300 -17.05 -11.00 5.57
C ALA A 300 -17.30 -12.30 6.34
N GLY A 301 -17.72 -13.37 5.67
CA GLY A 301 -18.03 -14.64 6.31
C GLY A 301 -16.81 -15.50 6.65
N ASN A 302 -15.66 -15.27 6.00
CA ASN A 302 -14.48 -16.13 6.12
C ASN A 302 -13.19 -15.34 6.40
N VAL A 303 -13.28 -14.05 6.73
CA VAL A 303 -12.12 -13.15 6.79
C VAL A 303 -11.03 -13.65 7.73
N GLU A 304 -11.38 -14.26 8.86
CA GLU A 304 -10.42 -14.86 9.78
C GLU A 304 -9.65 -16.04 9.15
N GLU A 305 -10.37 -16.96 8.50
CA GLU A 305 -9.77 -18.12 7.86
C GLU A 305 -8.90 -17.72 6.65
N GLU A 306 -9.37 -16.71 5.89
CA GLU A 306 -8.67 -16.14 4.75
C GLU A 306 -7.39 -15.40 5.18
N LEU A 307 -7.42 -14.65 6.29
CA LEU A 307 -6.25 -13.99 6.89
C LEU A 307 -5.24 -15.01 7.41
N GLU A 308 -5.72 -16.05 8.08
CA GLU A 308 -4.90 -17.16 8.55
C GLU A 308 -4.23 -17.90 7.39
N ALA A 309 -4.95 -18.13 6.29
CA ALA A 309 -4.39 -18.68 5.07
C ALA A 309 -3.34 -17.74 4.44
N ALA A 310 -3.62 -16.43 4.37
CA ALA A 310 -2.69 -15.43 3.85
C ALA A 310 -1.38 -15.38 4.65
N LYS A 311 -1.45 -15.43 5.99
CA LYS A 311 -0.29 -15.55 6.88
C LYS A 311 0.52 -16.80 6.56
N ARG A 312 -0.12 -17.97 6.59
CA ARG A 312 0.58 -19.26 6.37
C ARG A 312 1.29 -19.28 5.02
N ASP A 313 0.59 -18.90 3.97
CA ASP A 313 1.13 -18.89 2.61
C ASP A 313 2.28 -17.89 2.47
N TYR A 314 2.15 -16.68 3.04
CA TYR A 314 3.21 -15.67 3.01
C TYR A 314 4.45 -16.14 3.77
N LEU A 315 4.30 -16.63 5.00
CA LEU A 315 5.42 -17.09 5.82
C LEU A 315 6.13 -18.27 5.16
N GLN A 316 5.39 -19.24 4.62
CA GLN A 316 5.98 -20.36 3.88
C GLN A 316 6.81 -19.89 2.67
N ALA A 317 6.35 -18.87 1.94
CA ALA A 317 7.06 -18.37 0.76
C ALA A 317 8.26 -17.46 1.09
N SER A 318 8.16 -16.69 2.19
CA SER A 318 9.08 -15.57 2.50
C SER A 318 10.03 -15.83 3.66
N VAL A 319 9.78 -16.85 4.50
CA VAL A 319 10.71 -17.33 5.54
C VAL A 319 11.46 -18.55 5.02
N GLY A 320 12.70 -18.72 5.47
CA GLY A 320 13.54 -19.80 4.97
C GLY A 320 14.89 -19.83 5.67
N ILE A 321 15.69 -20.84 5.34
CA ILE A 321 17.03 -21.02 5.90
C ILE A 321 18.07 -20.67 4.85
N SER A 322 19.06 -19.87 5.23
CA SER A 322 20.20 -19.56 4.36
C SER A 322 21.16 -20.73 4.24
N LYS A 323 22.01 -20.73 3.21
CA LYS A 323 23.11 -21.69 3.03
C LYS A 323 24.04 -21.75 4.25
N LYS A 324 24.15 -20.63 4.98
CA LYS A 324 24.92 -20.48 6.23
C LYS A 324 24.16 -20.90 7.49
N ASN A 325 23.03 -21.62 7.36
CA ASN A 325 22.16 -22.01 8.47
C ASN A 325 21.59 -20.82 9.26
N LYS A 326 21.26 -19.70 8.62
CA LYS A 326 20.56 -18.60 9.32
C LYS A 326 19.07 -18.61 8.99
N LEU A 327 18.21 -18.35 9.97
CA LEU A 327 16.80 -18.10 9.75
C LEU A 327 16.63 -16.73 9.10
N MET A 328 16.07 -16.71 7.90
CA MET A 328 15.83 -15.50 7.12
C MET A 328 14.42 -14.99 7.42
N LEU A 329 14.31 -13.75 7.92
CA LEU A 329 13.03 -13.13 8.25
C LEU A 329 12.69 -11.97 7.30
N PRO A 330 11.47 -11.88 6.77
CA PRO A 330 10.99 -10.71 6.04
C PRO A 330 11.06 -9.44 6.89
N LYS A 331 11.52 -8.32 6.30
CA LYS A 331 11.60 -7.02 6.99
C LYS A 331 10.28 -6.55 7.60
N VAL A 332 9.14 -6.94 7.02
CA VAL A 332 7.81 -6.58 7.55
C VAL A 332 7.58 -7.12 8.96
N LEU A 333 8.12 -8.30 9.31
CA LEU A 333 8.01 -8.86 10.66
C LEU A 333 8.86 -8.08 11.68
N ASP A 334 9.94 -7.44 11.23
CA ASP A 334 10.79 -6.58 12.06
C ASP A 334 10.11 -5.22 12.31
N TRP A 335 9.51 -4.60 11.30
CA TRP A 335 8.74 -3.36 11.46
C TRP A 335 7.51 -3.52 12.34
N TYR A 336 6.81 -4.65 12.19
CA TYR A 336 5.57 -4.97 12.88
C TYR A 336 5.76 -5.99 14.01
N LEU A 337 6.97 -6.07 14.58
CA LEU A 337 7.29 -7.05 15.62
C LEU A 337 6.27 -7.07 16.76
N LEU A 338 5.84 -5.89 17.22
CA LEU A 338 4.91 -5.73 18.34
C LEU A 338 3.49 -6.21 18.06
N ASP A 339 3.15 -6.48 16.79
CA ASP A 339 1.87 -7.13 16.43
C ASP A 339 1.88 -8.62 16.79
N PHE A 340 3.05 -9.24 16.88
CA PHE A 340 3.20 -10.70 17.01
C PHE A 340 3.92 -11.12 18.29
N ALA A 341 4.78 -10.26 18.83
CA ALA A 341 5.68 -10.60 19.93
C ALA A 341 6.15 -9.37 20.72
N LYS A 342 6.66 -9.60 21.94
CA LYS A 342 7.20 -8.53 22.81
C LYS A 342 8.65 -8.13 22.49
N ASP A 343 9.42 -9.05 21.89
CA ASP A 343 10.84 -8.91 21.58
C ASP A 343 11.23 -9.87 20.43
N LEU A 344 12.47 -9.74 19.94
CA LEU A 344 12.96 -10.54 18.83
C LEU A 344 13.01 -12.04 19.15
N GLU A 345 13.34 -12.43 20.38
CA GLU A 345 13.36 -13.85 20.75
C GLU A 345 11.95 -14.45 20.69
N SER A 346 10.97 -13.78 21.26
CA SER A 346 9.56 -14.17 21.22
C SER A 346 9.01 -14.19 19.79
N LEU A 347 9.48 -13.29 18.91
CA LEU A 347 9.12 -13.28 17.50
C LEU A 347 9.64 -14.53 16.79
N LEU A 348 10.86 -14.98 17.10
CA LEU A 348 11.44 -16.17 16.49
C LEU A 348 10.70 -17.43 16.91
N ASP A 349 10.34 -17.54 18.19
CA ASP A 349 9.51 -18.62 18.70
C ASP A 349 8.13 -18.63 18.01
N TRP A 350 7.50 -17.45 17.89
CA TRP A 350 6.23 -17.30 17.19
C TRP A 350 6.34 -17.73 15.72
N VAL A 351 7.35 -17.24 14.99
CA VAL A 351 7.59 -17.60 13.58
C VAL A 351 7.74 -19.11 13.46
N CYS A 352 8.57 -19.76 14.28
CA CYS A 352 8.75 -21.20 14.23
C CYS A 352 7.42 -21.96 14.37
N LEU A 353 6.53 -21.53 15.28
CA LEU A 353 5.21 -22.13 15.46
C LEU A 353 4.27 -21.95 14.27
N GLN A 354 4.44 -20.87 13.48
CA GLN A 354 3.60 -20.62 12.31
C GLN A 354 4.06 -21.37 11.05
N LEU A 355 5.28 -21.91 11.03
CA LEU A 355 5.85 -22.55 9.83
C LEU A 355 5.31 -23.98 9.62
N PRO A 356 5.19 -24.44 8.36
CA PRO A 356 4.82 -25.82 8.05
C PRO A 356 5.89 -26.81 8.52
N ASP A 357 5.50 -28.06 8.79
CA ASP A 357 6.28 -29.07 9.53
C ASP A 357 7.76 -29.15 9.12
N LYS A 358 8.05 -29.35 7.83
CA LYS A 358 9.44 -29.46 7.34
C LYS A 358 10.26 -28.19 7.63
N LEU A 359 9.70 -27.02 7.30
CA LEU A 359 10.39 -25.74 7.47
C LEU A 359 10.51 -25.36 8.95
N ARG A 360 9.51 -25.74 9.76
CA ARG A 360 9.52 -25.60 11.22
C ARG A 360 10.65 -26.43 11.85
N GLU A 361 10.83 -27.69 11.44
CA GLU A 361 11.93 -28.51 11.92
C GLU A 361 13.30 -27.90 11.60
N GLU A 362 13.49 -27.36 10.39
CA GLU A 362 14.74 -26.70 10.02
C GLU A 362 14.96 -25.40 10.81
N ALA A 363 13.91 -24.61 11.02
CA ALA A 363 13.96 -23.40 11.82
C ALA A 363 14.29 -23.72 13.29
N LEU A 364 13.65 -24.73 13.89
CA LEU A 364 13.94 -25.15 15.26
C LEU A 364 15.39 -25.64 15.42
N LYS A 365 15.91 -26.44 14.49
CA LYS A 365 17.34 -26.84 14.46
C LYS A 365 18.27 -25.63 14.37
N CYS A 366 17.89 -24.60 13.61
CA CYS A 366 18.63 -23.34 13.57
C CYS A 366 18.63 -22.66 14.95
N MET A 367 17.47 -22.63 15.61
CA MET A 367 17.25 -21.96 16.90
C MET A 367 17.85 -22.70 18.11
N GLU A 368 18.06 -24.01 18.07
CA GLU A 368 18.73 -24.78 19.14
C GLU A 368 20.14 -24.27 19.45
N ARG A 369 20.80 -23.62 18.49
CA ARG A 369 22.13 -23.02 18.64
C ARG A 369 22.13 -21.73 19.48
N LYS A 370 20.96 -21.23 19.91
CA LYS A 370 20.82 -20.01 20.73
C LYS A 370 21.55 -20.02 22.06
N ASN A 371 21.85 -21.21 22.60
CA ASN A 371 22.63 -21.34 23.84
C ASN A 371 24.13 -21.13 23.62
N LYS A 372 24.60 -21.09 22.37
CA LYS A 372 26.03 -21.04 22.01
C LYS A 372 26.38 -19.82 21.15
N GLU A 373 25.42 -19.30 20.40
CA GLU A 373 25.59 -18.22 19.42
C GLU A 373 24.68 -17.04 19.74
N SER A 374 25.07 -15.84 19.32
CA SER A 374 24.22 -14.66 19.44
C SER A 374 23.05 -14.69 18.44
N LEU A 375 21.93 -14.02 18.74
CA LEU A 375 20.77 -13.96 17.82
C LEU A 375 21.13 -13.40 16.43
N MET A 376 22.12 -12.49 16.34
CA MET A 376 22.61 -11.92 15.07
C MET A 376 23.35 -12.95 14.19
N GLU A 377 23.86 -14.02 14.80
CA GLU A 377 24.49 -15.13 14.10
C GLU A 377 23.45 -16.15 13.62
N LEU A 378 22.31 -16.24 14.29
CA LEU A 378 21.23 -17.18 13.96
C LEU A 378 20.20 -16.62 12.98
N VAL A 379 19.99 -15.31 12.98
CA VAL A 379 18.90 -14.67 12.25
C VAL A 379 19.44 -13.62 11.31
N GLN A 380 18.82 -13.53 10.13
CA GLN A 380 19.08 -12.49 9.16
C GLN A 380 17.77 -11.90 8.67
N VAL A 381 17.57 -10.61 8.95
CA VAL A 381 16.44 -9.87 8.38
C VAL A 381 16.75 -9.56 6.92
N VAL A 382 15.93 -10.06 6.01
CA VAL A 382 16.02 -9.79 4.57
C VAL A 382 15.71 -8.31 4.35
N PRO A 383 16.53 -7.55 3.58
CA PRO A 383 16.22 -6.16 3.23
C PRO A 383 14.86 -6.05 2.54
N TYR A 384 14.12 -4.96 2.81
CA TYR A 384 12.88 -4.70 2.09
C TYR A 384 13.19 -4.20 0.68
N ASP A 385 12.52 -4.81 -0.29
CA ASP A 385 12.68 -4.50 -1.70
C ASP A 385 11.46 -3.71 -2.20
N PHE A 386 11.70 -2.46 -2.57
CA PHE A 386 10.68 -1.49 -3.01
C PHE A 386 10.41 -1.56 -4.51
N SER A 387 11.15 -2.36 -5.27
CA SER A 387 10.86 -2.54 -6.69
C SER A 387 9.41 -2.99 -6.85
N PHE A 388 8.71 -2.39 -7.81
CA PHE A 388 7.28 -2.64 -7.94
C PHE A 388 7.00 -4.08 -8.36
N ARG A 389 6.06 -4.71 -7.67
CA ARG A 389 5.47 -5.99 -8.06
C ARG A 389 4.10 -6.18 -7.42
N LEU A 390 3.20 -6.79 -8.19
CA LEU A 390 1.97 -7.38 -7.68
C LEU A 390 1.99 -8.89 -7.88
N LEU A 391 1.60 -9.63 -6.85
CA LEU A 391 1.35 -11.07 -6.92
C LEU A 391 -0.16 -11.29 -6.93
N LEU A 392 -0.68 -11.77 -8.05
CA LEU A 392 -2.11 -11.89 -8.32
C LEU A 392 -2.47 -13.36 -8.57
N LEU A 393 -3.67 -13.77 -8.14
CA LEU A 393 -4.24 -15.07 -8.51
C LEU A 393 -4.55 -15.08 -10.02
N HIS A 394 -4.21 -16.18 -10.70
CA HIS A 394 -4.67 -16.42 -12.06
C HIS A 394 -6.18 -16.69 -11.98
N GLN A 395 -6.99 -15.80 -12.54
CA GLN A 395 -8.45 -15.96 -12.62
C GLN A 395 -8.84 -16.84 -13.79
#